data_AF-A0A5D3C4G0-F1
#
_entry.id   AF-A0A5D3C4G0-F1
#
_cell.length_a   1.000
_cell.length_b   1.000
_cell.length_c   1.000
_cell.angle_alpha   90.00
_cell.angle_beta   90.00
_cell.angle_gamma   90.00
#
_symmetry.space_group_name_H-M   'P 1'
#
loop_
_entity.id
_entity.type
_entity.pdbx_description
1 polymer ?
#
loop_
_entity_poly.entity_id
_entity_poly.type
_entity_poly.pdbx_seq_one_letter_code
_entity_poly.pdbx_strand_id
1 'polypeptide(L)'
;MSSSRVKLHALCAAVWINSNNKINWIINRFAIWLLSKGAAPLKLDEATQSKVVKCSESMWKLAYYGTVEICILKIAYNEPWFRDSNQYFKGWPNQELQLPLKLLYMCQCGFYLYSIAALLIWETRRKDFSVMMSHHVITVILIGYSYITRFFQIGSVILALHDASDVFMEAAKVFKYSEKELGASVFFGFFAISWLVLRLIFFPFWVIKATSYDLCEYLKLSDVNSRLIYYVFNTMLLMLLVFHIYWWLLICSMISRQLKNRGKVGEDIRSDSEDED
;
A
#
# COMPACT_ATOMS: atom_id res chain seq x y z
N MET A 1 -3.78 -13.56 38.97
CA MET A 1 -4.21 -12.79 37.76
C MET A 1 -3.22 -12.83 36.57
N SER A 2 -2.05 -13.49 36.62
CA SER A 2 -1.10 -13.54 35.49
C SER A 2 -1.24 -14.80 34.59
N SER A 3 -1.68 -15.94 35.13
CA SER A 3 -1.79 -17.21 34.37
C SER A 3 -2.82 -17.16 33.22
N SER A 4 -3.95 -16.47 33.42
CA SER A 4 -5.01 -16.36 32.41
C SER A 4 -4.62 -15.47 31.21
N ARG A 5 -3.78 -14.46 31.43
CA ARG A 5 -3.26 -13.57 30.37
C ARG A 5 -2.25 -14.28 29.48
N VAL A 6 -1.34 -15.07 30.06
CA VAL A 6 -0.36 -15.86 29.30
C VAL A 6 -1.04 -16.92 28.45
N LYS A 7 -2.07 -17.60 28.98
CA LYS A 7 -2.87 -18.57 28.22
C LYS A 7 -3.64 -17.93 27.07
N LEU A 8 -4.20 -16.72 27.27
CA LEU A 8 -4.89 -15.98 26.22
C LEU A 8 -3.94 -15.56 25.09
N HIS A 9 -2.73 -15.09 25.41
CA HIS A 9 -1.72 -14.75 24.41
C HIS A 9 -1.23 -15.97 23.62
N ALA A 10 -1.02 -17.12 24.28
CA ALA A 10 -0.64 -18.36 23.60
C ALA A 10 -1.77 -18.92 22.71
N LEU A 11 -3.03 -18.82 23.15
CA LEU A 11 -4.20 -19.17 22.34
C LEU A 11 -4.37 -18.24 21.14
N CYS A 12 -4.22 -16.93 21.32
CA CYS A 12 -4.25 -15.97 20.21
C CYS A 12 -3.10 -16.21 19.23
N ALA A 13 -1.89 -16.53 19.70
CA ALA A 13 -0.76 -16.86 18.83
C ALA A 13 -0.99 -18.19 18.08
N ALA A 14 -1.51 -19.22 18.74
CA ALA A 14 -1.82 -20.50 18.10
C ALA A 14 -2.98 -20.39 17.09
N VAL A 15 -4.02 -19.60 17.41
CA VAL A 15 -5.13 -19.30 16.49
C VAL A 15 -4.63 -18.46 15.32
N TRP A 16 -3.75 -17.48 15.56
CA TRP A 16 -3.14 -16.67 14.51
C TRP A 16 -2.25 -17.52 13.60
N ILE A 17 -1.36 -18.36 14.14
CA ILE A 17 -0.51 -19.28 13.36
C ILE A 17 -1.37 -20.27 12.55
N ASN A 18 -2.40 -20.87 13.15
CA ASN A 18 -3.25 -21.84 12.47
C ASN A 18 -4.15 -21.17 11.40
N SER A 19 -4.66 -19.97 11.69
CA SER A 19 -5.42 -19.17 10.71
C SER A 19 -4.53 -18.72 9.56
N ASN A 20 -3.31 -18.25 9.84
CA ASN A 20 -2.35 -17.82 8.83
C ASN A 20 -1.92 -19.02 7.96
N ASN A 21 -1.72 -20.20 8.56
CA ASN A 21 -1.43 -21.43 7.82
C ASN A 21 -2.61 -21.88 6.94
N LYS A 22 -3.85 -21.76 7.42
CA LYS A 22 -5.04 -22.07 6.61
C LYS A 22 -5.24 -21.09 5.46
N ILE A 23 -5.09 -19.79 5.71
CA ILE A 23 -5.22 -18.75 4.68
C ILE A 23 -4.12 -18.92 3.63
N ASN A 24 -2.86 -19.07 4.05
CA ASN A 24 -1.75 -19.33 3.13
C ASN A 24 -1.96 -20.63 2.34
N TRP A 25 -2.52 -21.67 2.96
CA TRP A 25 -2.86 -22.91 2.25
C TRP A 25 -3.98 -22.71 1.22
N ILE A 26 -5.03 -21.95 1.54
CA ILE A 26 -6.11 -21.64 0.59
C ILE A 26 -5.57 -20.81 -0.58
N ILE A 27 -4.80 -19.76 -0.30
CA ILE A 27 -4.20 -18.89 -1.32
C ILE A 27 -3.27 -19.70 -2.22
N ASN A 28 -2.37 -20.51 -1.64
CA ASN A 28 -1.49 -21.38 -2.41
C ASN A 28 -2.26 -22.38 -3.27
N ARG A 29 -3.33 -22.98 -2.74
CA ARG A 29 -4.16 -23.93 -3.51
C ARG A 29 -4.87 -23.23 -4.66
N PHE A 30 -5.35 -22.01 -4.45
CA PHE A 30 -5.98 -21.23 -5.50
C PHE A 30 -4.96 -20.76 -6.55
N ALA A 31 -3.76 -20.33 -6.14
CA ALA A 31 -2.66 -20.00 -7.04
C ALA A 31 -2.25 -21.21 -7.90
N ILE A 32 -2.11 -22.39 -7.28
CA ILE A 32 -1.85 -23.65 -8.01
C ILE A 32 -2.97 -23.94 -9.01
N TRP A 33 -4.24 -23.84 -8.60
CA TRP A 33 -5.38 -24.07 -9.50
C TRP A 33 -5.41 -23.08 -10.68
N LEU A 34 -5.14 -21.80 -10.40
CA LEU A 34 -5.08 -20.71 -11.38
C LEU A 34 -3.96 -20.95 -12.39
N LEU A 35 -2.80 -21.40 -11.93
CA LEU A 35 -1.60 -21.66 -12.72
C LEU A 35 -1.67 -23.00 -13.48
N SER A 36 -2.29 -24.04 -12.89
CA SER A 36 -2.38 -25.37 -13.50
C SER A 36 -3.56 -25.52 -14.48
N LYS A 37 -4.34 -24.45 -14.70
CA LYS A 37 -5.60 -24.48 -15.48
C LYS A 37 -6.56 -25.60 -15.02
N GLY A 38 -6.51 -25.98 -13.75
CA GLY A 38 -7.32 -27.07 -13.19
C GLY A 38 -6.79 -28.49 -13.39
N ALA A 39 -5.58 -28.68 -13.94
CA ALA A 39 -4.94 -30.00 -14.03
C ALA A 39 -4.28 -30.40 -12.69
N ALA A 40 -4.31 -31.71 -12.39
CA ALA A 40 -3.71 -32.32 -11.21
C ALA A 40 -2.19 -32.07 -11.16
N PRO A 41 -1.57 -32.00 -9.97
CA PRO A 41 -0.19 -31.54 -9.82
C PRO A 41 0.79 -32.57 -10.37
N LEU A 42 1.23 -32.37 -11.61
CA LEU A 42 2.49 -32.89 -12.12
C LEU A 42 3.62 -32.21 -11.35
N LYS A 43 4.72 -32.94 -11.07
CA LYS A 43 5.94 -32.45 -10.40
C LYS A 43 6.18 -30.97 -10.73
N LEU A 44 5.93 -30.09 -9.77
CA LEU A 44 6.23 -28.67 -9.94
C LEU A 44 7.75 -28.55 -10.03
N ASP A 45 8.22 -28.14 -11.20
CA ASP A 45 9.58 -27.68 -11.37
C ASP A 45 9.82 -26.43 -10.48
N GLU A 46 11.08 -26.18 -10.10
CA GLU A 46 11.50 -25.10 -9.22
C GLU A 46 11.06 -23.72 -9.74
N ALA A 47 11.10 -23.50 -11.06
CA ALA A 47 10.61 -22.26 -11.67
C ALA A 47 9.08 -22.12 -11.52
N THR A 48 8.34 -23.23 -11.63
CA THR A 48 6.89 -23.25 -11.40
C THR A 48 6.56 -22.97 -9.92
N GLN A 49 7.35 -23.52 -8.99
CA GLN A 49 7.18 -23.28 -7.56
C GLN A 49 7.46 -21.82 -7.19
N SER A 50 8.50 -21.20 -7.76
CA SER A 50 8.79 -19.77 -7.60
C SER A 50 7.63 -18.89 -8.12
N LYS A 51 7.05 -19.22 -9.27
CA LYS A 51 5.86 -18.53 -9.81
C LYS A 51 4.66 -18.65 -8.87
N VAL A 52 4.41 -19.82 -8.28
CA VAL A 52 3.31 -20.02 -7.30
C VAL A 52 3.51 -19.12 -6.09
N VAL A 53 4.72 -19.07 -5.51
CA VAL A 53 5.00 -18.22 -4.34
C VAL A 53 4.74 -16.75 -4.65
N LYS A 54 5.28 -16.24 -5.76
CA LYS A 54 5.08 -14.85 -6.19
C LYS A 54 3.61 -14.53 -6.48
N CYS A 55 2.89 -15.47 -7.09
CA CYS A 55 1.46 -15.33 -7.35
C CYS A 55 0.64 -15.28 -6.05
N SER A 56 0.92 -16.19 -5.11
CA SER A 56 0.27 -16.22 -3.79
C SER A 56 0.53 -14.94 -3.00
N GLU A 57 1.76 -14.42 -3.03
CA GLU A 57 2.10 -13.16 -2.36
C GLU A 57 1.31 -11.99 -2.95
N SER A 58 1.24 -11.88 -4.28
CA SER A 58 0.45 -10.85 -4.95
C SER A 58 -1.05 -11.01 -4.71
N MET A 59 -1.57 -12.23 -4.64
CA MET A 59 -2.98 -12.48 -4.31
C MET A 59 -3.31 -12.04 -2.88
N TRP A 60 -2.44 -12.34 -1.91
CA TRP A 60 -2.59 -11.89 -0.53
C TRP A 60 -2.59 -10.37 -0.43
N LYS A 61 -1.62 -9.70 -1.07
CA LYS A 61 -1.54 -8.23 -1.12
C LYS A 61 -2.77 -7.63 -1.81
N LEU A 62 -3.22 -8.20 -2.92
CA LEU A 62 -4.44 -7.78 -3.61
C LEU A 62 -5.68 -7.86 -2.70
N ALA A 63 -5.84 -8.97 -1.96
CA ALA A 63 -6.94 -9.13 -1.03
C ALA A 63 -6.88 -8.12 0.11
N TYR A 64 -5.68 -7.86 0.64
CA TYR A 64 -5.46 -6.82 1.66
C TYR A 64 -5.83 -5.43 1.15
N TYR A 65 -5.17 -4.95 0.09
CA TYR A 65 -5.40 -3.61 -0.46
C TYR A 65 -6.86 -3.43 -0.90
N GLY A 66 -7.44 -4.42 -1.58
CA GLY A 66 -8.84 -4.35 -2.01
C GLY A 66 -9.80 -4.26 -0.83
N THR A 67 -9.56 -5.01 0.25
CA THR A 67 -10.42 -4.97 1.45
C THR A 67 -10.31 -3.62 2.16
N VAL A 68 -9.09 -3.14 2.37
CA VAL A 68 -8.83 -1.86 3.05
C VAL A 68 -9.41 -0.70 2.25
N GLU A 69 -9.21 -0.69 0.93
CA GLU A 69 -9.74 0.33 0.02
C GLU A 69 -11.28 0.37 0.04
N ILE A 70 -11.94 -0.79 -0.02
CA ILE A 70 -13.41 -0.86 0.10
C ILE A 70 -13.88 -0.35 1.47
N CYS A 71 -13.17 -0.69 2.54
CA CYS A 71 -13.54 -0.26 3.89
C CYS A 71 -13.39 1.26 4.06
N ILE A 72 -12.28 1.85 3.59
CA ILE A 72 -12.03 3.29 3.73
C ILE A 72 -13.00 4.09 2.88
N LEU A 73 -13.28 3.66 1.65
CA LEU A 73 -14.30 4.28 0.81
C LEU A 73 -15.69 4.21 1.45
N LYS A 74 -16.06 3.07 2.03
CA LYS A 74 -17.36 2.92 2.71
C LYS A 74 -17.50 3.83 3.93
N ILE A 75 -16.44 4.00 4.71
CA ILE A 75 -16.43 4.91 5.87
C ILE A 75 -16.47 6.36 5.40
N ALA A 76 -15.68 6.72 4.39
CA ALA A 76 -15.54 8.09 3.92
C ALA A 76 -16.73 8.56 3.05
N TYR A 77 -17.45 7.67 2.36
CA TYR A 77 -18.43 8.05 1.34
C TYR A 77 -19.52 9.03 1.82
N ASN A 78 -19.97 8.86 3.07
CA ASN A 78 -21.01 9.69 3.69
C ASN A 78 -20.43 10.89 4.46
N GLU A 79 -19.11 10.98 4.56
CA GLU A 79 -18.45 12.01 5.34
C GLU A 79 -18.16 13.25 4.49
N PRO A 80 -18.44 14.47 4.99
CA PRO A 80 -18.23 15.71 4.23
C PRO A 80 -16.80 15.91 3.73
N TRP A 81 -15.82 15.48 4.53
CA TRP A 81 -14.40 15.62 4.23
C TRP A 81 -13.93 14.74 3.08
N PHE A 82 -14.70 13.74 2.64
CA PHE A 82 -14.34 12.95 1.47
C PHE A 82 -14.45 13.74 0.15
N ARG A 83 -15.32 14.76 0.10
CA ARG A 83 -15.58 15.55 -1.12
C ARG A 83 -15.08 16.99 -1.05
N ASP A 84 -14.91 17.52 0.16
CA ASP A 84 -14.52 18.91 0.38
C ASP A 84 -13.28 18.98 1.27
N SER A 85 -12.16 19.40 0.68
CA SER A 85 -10.87 19.50 1.37
C SER A 85 -10.89 20.52 2.51
N ASN A 86 -11.79 21.51 2.46
CA ASN A 86 -11.91 22.52 3.52
C ASN A 86 -12.42 21.91 4.84
N GLN A 87 -13.01 20.70 4.80
CA GLN A 87 -13.50 20.03 6.00
C GLN A 87 -12.40 19.29 6.76
N TYR A 88 -11.25 18.99 6.14
CA TYR A 88 -10.21 18.11 6.71
C TYR A 88 -9.77 18.47 8.13
N PHE A 89 -9.70 19.76 8.42
CA PHE A 89 -9.25 20.29 9.72
C PHE A 89 -10.40 20.90 10.54
N LYS A 90 -11.64 20.82 10.04
CA LYS A 90 -12.79 21.38 10.75
C LYS A 90 -13.00 20.65 12.07
N GLY A 91 -13.12 21.43 13.16
CA GLY A 91 -13.24 20.91 14.52
C GLY A 91 -11.91 20.45 15.14
N TRP A 92 -10.77 20.61 14.45
CA TRP A 92 -9.45 20.36 15.03
C TRP A 92 -9.17 21.37 16.18
N PRO A 93 -8.55 20.94 17.29
CA PRO A 93 -8.00 19.61 17.59
C PRO A 93 -9.00 18.61 18.19
N ASN A 94 -10.27 18.97 18.37
CA ASN A 94 -11.26 18.14 19.07
C ASN A 94 -12.01 17.16 18.14
N GLN A 95 -11.40 16.77 17.02
CA GLN A 95 -11.98 15.78 16.12
C GLN A 95 -12.12 14.42 16.81
N GLU A 96 -13.32 13.85 16.77
CA GLU A 96 -13.60 12.52 17.30
C GLU A 96 -13.17 11.45 16.30
N LEU A 97 -12.38 10.47 16.77
CA LEU A 97 -11.99 9.32 15.98
C LEU A 97 -13.01 8.20 16.16
N GLN A 98 -13.83 7.98 15.14
CA GLN A 98 -14.77 6.86 15.13
C GLN A 98 -14.04 5.51 15.13
N LEU A 99 -14.63 4.50 15.79
CA LEU A 99 -14.04 3.17 15.94
C LEU A 99 -13.65 2.51 14.59
N PRO A 100 -14.46 2.57 13.52
CA PRO A 100 -14.09 1.98 12.23
C PRO A 100 -12.80 2.57 11.65
N LEU A 101 -12.66 3.90 11.73
CA LEU A 101 -11.46 4.60 11.24
C LEU A 101 -10.24 4.31 12.11
N LYS A 102 -10.44 4.18 13.43
CA LYS A 102 -9.38 3.75 14.35
C LYS A 102 -8.85 2.35 13.99
N LEU A 103 -9.74 1.40 13.72
CA LEU A 103 -9.37 0.05 13.32
C LEU A 103 -8.61 0.04 12.00
N LEU A 104 -9.04 0.85 11.02
CA LEU A 104 -8.31 1.03 9.76
C LEU A 104 -6.90 1.58 9.99
N TYR A 105 -6.73 2.62 10.80
CA TYR A 105 -5.40 3.16 11.14
C TYR A 105 -4.50 2.12 11.78
N MET A 106 -5.02 1.34 12.74
CA MET A 106 -4.25 0.28 13.39
C MET A 106 -3.88 -0.84 12.41
N CYS A 107 -4.80 -1.22 11.51
CA CYS A 107 -4.57 -2.21 10.47
C CYS A 107 -3.47 -1.75 9.50
N GLN A 108 -3.55 -0.51 9.02
CA GLN A 108 -2.59 0.09 8.12
C GLN A 108 -1.20 0.20 8.76
N CYS A 109 -1.12 0.74 9.97
CA CYS A 109 0.15 0.82 10.69
C CYS A 109 0.79 -0.57 10.85
N GLY A 110 -0.01 -1.58 11.21
CA GLY A 110 0.43 -2.96 11.33
C GLY A 110 0.96 -3.54 10.01
N PHE A 111 0.27 -3.27 8.90
CA PHE A 111 0.71 -3.71 7.57
C PHE A 111 2.03 -3.05 7.15
N TYR A 112 2.16 -1.73 7.29
CA TYR A 112 3.41 -1.03 6.95
C TYR A 112 4.59 -1.46 7.84
N LEU A 113 4.36 -1.72 9.13
CA LEU A 113 5.38 -2.30 10.02
C LEU A 113 5.77 -3.72 9.59
N TYR A 114 4.79 -4.55 9.23
CA TYR A 114 5.05 -5.87 8.66
C TYR A 114 5.85 -5.77 7.37
N SER A 115 5.53 -4.84 6.47
CA SER A 115 6.28 -4.62 5.22
C SER A 115 7.73 -4.22 5.47
N ILE A 116 8.03 -3.42 6.51
CA ILE A 116 9.41 -3.10 6.90
C ILE A 116 10.15 -4.39 7.31
N ALA A 117 9.53 -5.21 8.16
CA ALA A 117 10.14 -6.48 8.57
C ALA A 117 10.31 -7.44 7.37
N ALA A 118 9.33 -7.49 6.47
CA ALA A 118 9.39 -8.26 5.23
C ALA A 118 10.56 -7.81 4.33
N LEU A 119 10.71 -6.50 4.13
CA LEU A 119 11.82 -5.93 3.35
C LEU A 119 13.19 -6.23 3.96
N LEU A 120 13.31 -6.23 5.29
CA LEU A 120 14.60 -6.47 5.95
C LEU A 120 15.01 -7.94 5.96
N ILE A 121 14.06 -8.87 6.02
CA ILE A 121 14.32 -10.28 6.33
C ILE A 121 14.03 -11.20 5.14
N TRP A 122 13.01 -10.90 4.33
CA TRP A 122 12.46 -11.83 3.33
C TRP A 122 12.57 -11.33 1.88
N GLU A 123 12.50 -10.02 1.64
CA GLU A 123 12.47 -9.50 0.26
C GLU A 123 13.88 -9.36 -0.31
N THR A 124 14.06 -9.74 -1.57
CA THR A 124 15.32 -9.57 -2.29
C THR A 124 15.59 -8.08 -2.53
N ARG A 125 16.84 -7.67 -2.32
CA ARG A 125 17.23 -6.27 -2.42
C ARG A 125 17.27 -5.83 -3.89
N ARG A 126 16.24 -5.13 -4.33
CA ARG A 126 16.15 -4.48 -5.65
C ARG A 126 16.86 -3.12 -5.70
N LYS A 127 17.06 -2.58 -6.91
CA LYS A 127 17.68 -1.25 -7.12
C LYS A 127 16.96 -0.11 -6.39
N ASP A 128 15.65 -0.23 -6.18
CA ASP A 128 14.83 0.77 -5.47
C ASP A 128 14.67 0.49 -3.97
N PHE A 129 15.41 -0.47 -3.40
CA PHE A 129 15.26 -0.89 -2.00
C PHE A 129 15.32 0.28 -1.00
N SER A 130 16.30 1.18 -1.14
CA SER A 130 16.48 2.31 -0.21
C SER A 130 15.29 3.27 -0.25
N VAL A 131 14.77 3.53 -1.45
CA VAL A 131 13.59 4.39 -1.67
C VAL A 131 12.36 3.74 -1.08
N MET A 132 12.16 2.43 -1.33
CA MET A 132 11.05 1.65 -0.78
C MET A 132 11.08 1.62 0.75
N MET A 133 12.24 1.32 1.35
CA MET A 133 12.41 1.31 2.81
C MET A 133 12.11 2.68 3.41
N SER A 134 12.66 3.75 2.81
CA SER A 134 12.40 5.11 3.27
C SER A 134 10.91 5.47 3.19
N HIS A 135 10.23 5.05 2.12
CA HIS A 135 8.79 5.23 1.99
C HIS A 135 8.04 4.54 3.13
N HIS A 136 8.30 3.26 3.42
CA HIS A 136 7.60 2.58 4.51
C HIS A 136 7.84 3.25 5.86
N VAL A 137 9.07 3.67 6.15
CA VAL A 137 9.40 4.40 7.39
C VAL A 137 8.63 5.72 7.46
N ILE A 138 8.65 6.53 6.40
CA ILE A 138 7.91 7.80 6.33
C ILE A 138 6.41 7.55 6.50
N THR A 139 5.85 6.52 5.86
CA THR A 139 4.42 6.22 5.97
C THR A 139 4.02 5.79 7.39
N VAL A 140 4.81 4.93 8.06
CA VAL A 140 4.57 4.59 9.48
C VAL A 140 4.62 5.83 10.37
N ILE A 141 5.62 6.70 10.17
CA ILE A 141 5.73 7.95 10.92
C ILE A 141 4.52 8.84 10.62
N LEU A 142 4.11 9.01 9.37
CA LEU A 142 2.94 9.81 8.99
C LEU A 142 1.64 9.28 9.60
N ILE A 143 1.43 7.97 9.63
CA ILE A 143 0.26 7.35 10.28
C ILE A 143 0.26 7.66 11.77
N GLY A 144 1.39 7.44 12.46
CA GLY A 144 1.53 7.75 13.89
C GLY A 144 1.39 9.25 14.18
N TYR A 145 1.98 10.08 13.33
CA TYR A 145 1.94 11.53 13.42
C TYR A 145 0.50 12.05 13.28
N SER A 146 -0.18 11.62 12.21
CA SER A 146 -1.60 11.91 11.97
C SER A 146 -2.48 11.45 13.13
N TYR A 147 -2.15 10.32 13.77
CA TYR A 147 -2.89 9.84 14.92
C TYR A 147 -2.71 10.72 16.16
N ILE A 148 -1.47 11.14 16.46
CA ILE A 148 -1.15 11.98 17.62
C ILE A 148 -1.68 13.40 17.43
N THR A 149 -1.53 13.98 16.23
CA THR A 149 -2.04 15.32 15.91
C THR A 149 -3.51 15.34 15.55
N ARG A 150 -4.20 14.19 15.53
CA ARG A 150 -5.62 14.06 15.18
C ARG A 150 -5.96 14.50 13.76
N PHE A 151 -5.02 14.39 12.82
CA PHE A 151 -5.27 14.62 11.38
C PHE A 151 -5.91 13.41 10.71
N PHE A 152 -6.99 12.88 11.31
CA PHE A 152 -7.57 11.60 10.92
C PHE A 152 -8.24 11.65 9.54
N GLN A 153 -8.93 12.74 9.23
CA GLN A 153 -9.67 12.88 7.98
C GLN A 153 -8.72 12.91 6.78
N ILE A 154 -7.76 13.84 6.79
CA ILE A 154 -6.77 13.94 5.73
C ILE A 154 -5.83 12.73 5.67
N GLY A 155 -5.44 12.16 6.82
CA GLY A 155 -4.63 10.95 6.83
C GLY A 155 -5.36 9.74 6.26
N SER A 156 -6.68 9.64 6.42
CA SER A 156 -7.51 8.62 5.76
C SER A 156 -7.53 8.81 4.25
N VAL A 157 -7.69 10.04 3.77
CA VAL A 157 -7.61 10.35 2.33
C VAL A 157 -6.24 10.01 1.77
N ILE A 158 -5.16 10.33 2.50
CA ILE A 158 -3.80 9.94 2.12
C ILE A 158 -3.73 8.41 1.94
N LEU A 159 -4.17 7.63 2.93
CA LEU A 159 -4.14 6.17 2.84
C LEU A 159 -4.92 5.64 1.63
N ALA A 160 -6.16 6.11 1.41
CA ALA A 160 -6.99 5.68 0.29
C ALA A 160 -6.35 5.99 -1.08
N LEU A 161 -5.80 7.20 -1.26
CA LEU A 161 -5.15 7.59 -2.51
C LEU A 161 -3.96 6.69 -2.87
N HIS A 162 -3.25 6.17 -1.87
CA HIS A 162 -2.09 5.31 -2.11
C HIS A 162 -2.54 3.86 -2.35
N ASP A 163 -3.40 3.30 -1.50
CA ASP A 163 -3.80 1.89 -1.60
C ASP A 163 -4.56 1.57 -2.89
N ALA A 164 -5.38 2.49 -3.40
CA ALA A 164 -6.17 2.29 -4.61
C ALA A 164 -5.34 1.87 -5.84
N SER A 165 -4.18 2.50 -6.06
CA SER A 165 -3.29 2.13 -7.17
C SER A 165 -2.64 0.76 -6.98
N ASP A 166 -2.40 0.34 -5.74
CA ASP A 166 -1.70 -0.91 -5.44
C ASP A 166 -2.62 -2.12 -5.68
N VAL A 167 -3.94 -1.95 -5.60
CA VAL A 167 -4.93 -2.94 -6.07
C VAL A 167 -4.70 -3.28 -7.54
N PHE A 168 -4.55 -2.29 -8.41
CA PHE A 168 -4.32 -2.53 -9.84
C PHE A 168 -2.94 -3.13 -10.10
N MET A 169 -1.92 -2.73 -9.33
CA MET A 169 -0.56 -3.27 -9.43
C MET A 169 -0.54 -4.78 -9.10
N GLU A 170 -1.14 -5.18 -7.98
CA GLU A 170 -1.13 -6.58 -7.55
C GLU A 170 -2.03 -7.44 -8.46
N ALA A 171 -3.14 -6.89 -8.97
CA ALA A 171 -3.93 -7.56 -10.00
C ALA A 171 -3.11 -7.82 -11.28
N ALA A 172 -2.36 -6.82 -11.76
CA ALA A 172 -1.49 -6.97 -12.93
C ALA A 172 -0.47 -8.09 -12.75
N LYS A 173 0.16 -8.17 -11.56
CA LYS A 173 1.10 -9.24 -11.21
C LYS A 173 0.44 -10.62 -11.20
N VAL A 174 -0.75 -10.76 -10.59
CA VAL A 174 -1.49 -12.03 -10.59
C VAL A 174 -1.78 -12.51 -12.02
N PHE A 175 -2.24 -11.62 -12.91
CA PHE A 175 -2.45 -11.98 -14.31
C PHE A 175 -1.15 -12.30 -15.04
N LYS A 176 -0.06 -11.59 -14.72
CA LYS A 176 1.27 -11.85 -15.31
C LYS A 176 1.80 -13.22 -14.92
N TYR A 177 1.74 -13.58 -13.64
CA TYR A 177 2.17 -14.90 -13.17
C TYR A 177 1.30 -16.02 -13.73
N SER A 178 0.01 -15.73 -13.98
CA SER A 178 -0.94 -16.65 -14.62
C SER A 178 -0.78 -16.79 -16.13
N GLU A 179 0.24 -16.17 -16.73
CA GLU A 179 0.50 -16.17 -18.17
C GLU A 179 -0.68 -15.60 -19.01
N LYS A 180 -1.52 -14.77 -18.38
CA LYS A 180 -2.66 -14.07 -19.01
C LYS A 180 -2.23 -12.66 -19.43
N GLU A 181 -1.44 -12.59 -20.50
CA GLU A 181 -0.78 -11.35 -20.97
C GLU A 181 -1.76 -10.19 -21.21
N LEU A 182 -2.94 -10.44 -21.82
CA LEU A 182 -3.93 -9.38 -22.03
C LEU A 182 -4.41 -8.78 -20.71
N GLY A 183 -4.72 -9.61 -19.72
CA GLY A 183 -5.14 -9.16 -18.39
C GLY A 183 -4.02 -8.39 -17.70
N ALA A 184 -2.79 -8.90 -17.77
CA ALA A 184 -1.62 -8.25 -17.18
C ALA A 184 -1.41 -6.84 -17.74
N SER A 185 -1.49 -6.67 -19.07
CA SER A 185 -1.33 -5.37 -19.73
C SER A 185 -2.48 -4.41 -19.44
N VAL A 186 -3.73 -4.90 -19.39
CA VAL A 186 -4.89 -4.06 -19.03
C VAL A 186 -4.78 -3.53 -17.60
N PHE A 187 -4.51 -4.40 -16.62
CA PHE A 187 -4.36 -3.99 -15.22
C PHE A 187 -3.11 -3.14 -14.99
N PHE A 188 -2.02 -3.39 -15.72
CA PHE A 188 -0.85 -2.51 -15.69
C PHE A 188 -1.16 -1.11 -16.24
N GLY A 189 -1.99 -1.02 -17.29
CA GLY A 189 -2.50 0.25 -17.80
C GLY A 189 -3.35 1.01 -16.75
N PHE A 190 -4.28 0.32 -16.08
CA PHE A 190 -5.05 0.92 -14.98
C PHE A 190 -4.17 1.34 -13.81
N PHE A 191 -3.15 0.55 -13.47
CA PHE A 191 -2.15 0.91 -12.48
C PHE A 191 -1.43 2.22 -12.86
N ALA A 192 -0.94 2.34 -14.09
CA ALA A 192 -0.26 3.56 -14.53
C ALA A 192 -1.19 4.79 -14.50
N ILE A 193 -2.43 4.66 -14.99
CA ILE A 193 -3.41 5.75 -14.98
C ILE A 193 -3.74 6.16 -13.54
N SER A 194 -4.04 5.19 -12.67
CA SER A 194 -4.35 5.45 -11.26
C SER A 194 -3.15 6.07 -10.52
N TRP A 195 -1.92 5.65 -10.80
CA TRP A 195 -0.72 6.26 -10.23
C TRP A 195 -0.61 7.75 -10.58
N LEU A 196 -0.75 8.08 -11.86
CA LEU A 196 -0.71 9.47 -12.32
C LEU A 196 -1.81 10.31 -11.68
N VAL A 197 -3.05 9.83 -11.76
CA VAL A 197 -4.22 10.57 -11.26
C VAL A 197 -4.16 10.72 -9.75
N LEU A 198 -3.97 9.63 -9.00
CA LEU A 198 -4.09 9.68 -7.54
C LEU A 198 -2.85 10.28 -6.87
N ARG A 199 -1.64 9.87 -7.28
CA ARG A 199 -0.39 10.24 -6.58
C ARG A 199 0.31 11.48 -7.15
N LEU A 200 0.11 11.80 -8.42
CA LEU A 200 0.75 12.97 -9.06
C LEU A 200 -0.22 14.12 -9.38
N ILE A 201 -1.54 13.89 -9.33
CA ILE A 201 -2.55 14.94 -9.51
C ILE A 201 -3.30 15.16 -8.19
N PHE A 202 -4.08 14.20 -7.70
CA PHE A 202 -4.89 14.39 -6.50
C PHE A 202 -4.05 14.69 -5.25
N PHE A 203 -3.00 13.90 -5.01
CA PHE A 203 -2.14 14.08 -3.84
C PHE A 203 -1.50 15.48 -3.73
N PRO A 204 -0.79 16.03 -4.74
CA PRO A 204 -0.22 17.38 -4.61
C PRO A 204 -1.27 18.50 -4.62
N PHE A 205 -2.27 18.42 -5.51
CA PHE A 205 -3.18 19.55 -5.72
C PHE A 205 -4.34 19.63 -4.71
N TRP A 206 -4.70 18.53 -4.04
CA TRP A 206 -5.73 18.51 -3.00
C TRP A 206 -5.14 18.26 -1.61
N VAL A 207 -4.29 17.24 -1.42
CA VAL A 207 -3.77 16.91 -0.08
C VAL A 207 -2.68 17.89 0.35
N ILE A 208 -1.61 18.02 -0.43
CA ILE A 208 -0.48 18.90 -0.07
C ILE A 208 -0.93 20.37 -0.06
N LYS A 209 -1.80 20.76 -1.00
CA LYS A 209 -2.45 22.08 -0.96
C LYS A 209 -3.18 22.28 0.38
N ALA A 210 -4.05 21.35 0.79
CA ALA A 210 -4.81 21.51 2.03
C ALA A 210 -3.90 21.59 3.27
N THR A 211 -2.83 20.78 3.34
CA THR A 211 -1.88 20.84 4.47
C THR A 211 -0.98 22.07 4.45
N SER A 212 -0.79 22.69 3.29
CA SER A 212 0.05 23.89 3.15
C SER A 212 -0.75 25.17 3.40
N TYR A 213 -1.97 25.25 2.87
CA TYR A 213 -2.79 26.47 2.92
C TYR A 213 -3.88 26.37 3.98
N ASP A 214 -4.81 25.42 3.82
CA ASP A 214 -6.01 25.33 4.64
C ASP A 214 -5.65 25.05 6.13
N LEU A 215 -4.61 24.25 6.39
CA LEU A 215 -4.11 23.98 7.75
C LEU A 215 -3.60 25.24 8.48
N CYS A 216 -3.09 26.25 7.76
CA CYS A 216 -2.59 27.49 8.37
C CYS A 216 -3.70 28.30 9.06
N GLU A 217 -4.97 28.08 8.70
CA GLU A 217 -6.11 28.73 9.36
C GLU A 217 -6.39 28.13 10.75
N TYR A 218 -5.99 26.88 10.98
CA TYR A 218 -6.22 26.14 12.22
C TYR A 218 -5.01 26.15 13.16
N LEU A 219 -3.79 26.36 12.62
CA LEU A 219 -2.55 26.42 13.37
C LEU A 219 -2.08 27.85 13.62
N LYS A 220 -1.81 28.18 14.88
CA LYS A 220 -1.14 29.45 15.23
C LYS A 220 0.36 29.31 15.01
N LEU A 221 0.85 29.62 13.80
CA LEU A 221 2.28 29.52 13.45
C LEU A 221 3.22 30.43 14.28
N SER A 222 2.71 31.29 15.15
CA SER A 222 3.50 31.98 16.17
C SER A 222 3.99 31.04 17.28
N ASP A 223 3.27 29.94 17.54
CA ASP A 223 3.61 28.92 18.53
C ASP A 223 4.59 27.89 17.96
N VAL A 224 5.56 27.47 18.79
CA VAL A 224 6.61 26.52 18.37
C VAL A 224 6.01 25.16 18.03
N ASN A 225 5.07 24.65 18.83
CA ASN A 225 4.47 23.34 18.60
C ASN A 225 3.68 23.32 17.30
N SER A 226 2.88 24.35 17.06
CA SER A 226 2.11 24.51 15.82
C SER A 226 3.01 24.61 14.58
N ARG A 227 4.14 25.32 14.66
CA ARG A 227 5.14 25.33 13.56
C ARG A 227 5.74 23.97 13.31
N LEU A 228 6.13 23.25 14.36
CA LEU A 228 6.68 21.90 14.22
C LEU A 228 5.65 20.98 13.55
N ILE A 229 4.37 21.08 13.95
CA ILE A 229 3.29 20.32 13.32
C ILE A 229 3.19 20.57 11.83
N TYR A 230 3.16 21.84 11.46
CA TYR A 230 3.09 22.24 10.07
C TYR A 230 4.28 21.74 9.24
N TYR A 231 5.52 22.04 9.66
CA TYR A 231 6.70 21.76 8.84
C TYR A 231 7.03 20.26 8.79
N VAL A 232 6.90 19.54 9.91
CA VAL A 232 7.20 18.10 9.95
C VAL A 232 6.23 17.33 9.06
N PHE A 233 4.93 17.61 9.15
CA PHE A 233 3.93 16.92 8.35
C PHE A 233 4.08 17.23 6.85
N ASN A 234 4.17 18.51 6.47
CA ASN A 234 4.34 18.89 5.06
C ASN A 234 5.65 18.39 4.45
N THR A 235 6.76 18.39 5.20
CA THR A 235 8.04 17.86 4.70
C THR A 235 7.93 16.37 4.38
N MET A 236 7.30 15.57 5.23
CA MET A 236 7.11 14.14 4.97
C MET A 236 6.21 13.89 3.74
N LEU A 237 5.14 14.68 3.55
CA LEU A 237 4.29 14.57 2.36
C LEU A 237 5.02 14.96 1.07
N LEU A 238 5.86 16.00 1.12
CA LEU A 238 6.70 16.38 -0.01
C LEU A 238 7.74 15.30 -0.34
N MET A 239 8.34 14.68 0.68
CA MET A 239 9.24 13.54 0.49
C MET A 239 8.53 12.36 -0.18
N LEU A 240 7.29 12.05 0.23
CA LEU A 240 6.46 11.05 -0.45
C LEU A 240 6.21 11.41 -1.92
N LEU A 241 5.90 12.68 -2.22
CA LEU A 241 5.70 13.14 -3.60
C LEU A 241 6.96 12.92 -4.45
N VAL A 242 8.15 13.21 -3.91
CA VAL A 242 9.44 12.95 -4.60
C VAL A 242 9.58 11.46 -4.95
N PHE A 243 9.24 10.56 -4.02
CA PHE A 243 9.26 9.13 -4.29
C PHE A 243 8.23 8.73 -5.36
N HIS A 244 7.03 9.34 -5.36
CA HIS A 244 6.03 9.07 -6.40
C HIS A 244 6.48 9.50 -7.79
N ILE A 245 7.18 10.63 -7.89
CA ILE A 245 7.77 11.10 -9.15
C ILE A 245 8.85 10.12 -9.60
N TYR A 246 9.73 9.67 -8.69
CA TYR A 246 10.75 8.67 -9.00
C TYR A 246 10.14 7.39 -9.60
N TRP A 247 9.15 6.79 -8.93
CA TRP A 247 8.50 5.58 -9.43
C TRP A 247 7.69 5.82 -10.71
N TRP A 248 7.11 7.01 -10.90
CA TRP A 248 6.45 7.36 -12.15
C TRP A 248 7.39 7.30 -13.35
N LEU A 249 8.65 7.74 -13.19
CA LEU A 249 9.66 7.62 -14.24
C LEU A 249 9.96 6.14 -14.56
N LEU A 250 9.97 5.27 -13.54
CA LEU A 250 10.14 3.82 -13.74
C LEU A 250 8.94 3.21 -14.46
N ILE A 251 7.71 3.60 -14.10
CA ILE A 251 6.48 3.17 -14.77
C ILE A 251 6.50 3.59 -16.24
N CYS A 252 6.86 4.83 -16.55
CA CYS A 252 7.02 5.31 -17.93
C CYS A 252 8.08 4.51 -18.71
N SER A 253 9.19 4.15 -18.06
CA SER A 253 10.22 3.29 -18.65
C SER A 253 9.69 1.89 -18.97
N MET A 254 8.92 1.29 -18.06
CA MET A 254 8.24 0.01 -18.27
C MET A 254 7.23 0.08 -19.42
N ILE A 255 6.39 1.12 -19.50
CA ILE A 255 5.45 1.34 -20.61
C ILE A 255 6.21 1.43 -21.93
N SER A 256 7.31 2.19 -21.98
CA SER A 256 8.14 2.32 -23.18
C SER A 256 8.71 0.98 -23.65
N ARG A 257 9.11 0.10 -22.71
CA ARG A 257 9.54 -1.27 -23.02
C ARG A 257 8.38 -2.15 -23.51
N GLN A 258 7.21 -2.04 -22.90
CA GLN A 258 6.01 -2.78 -23.34
C GLN A 258 5.59 -2.42 -24.76
N LEU A 259 5.63 -1.12 -25.12
CA LEU A 259 5.31 -0.66 -26.47
C LEU A 259 6.27 -1.26 -27.52
N LYS A 260 7.56 -1.36 -27.18
CA LYS A 260 8.56 -2.04 -28.03
C LYS A 260 8.33 -3.55 -28.13
N ASN A 261 7.83 -4.19 -27.07
CA ASN A 261 7.61 -5.62 -26.96
C ASN A 261 6.20 -6.07 -27.41
N ARG A 262 5.56 -5.36 -28.35
CA ARG A 262 4.21 -5.65 -28.86
C ARG A 262 3.15 -5.77 -27.75
N GLY A 263 3.26 -4.97 -26.70
CA GLY A 263 2.29 -4.89 -25.60
C GLY A 263 2.42 -5.97 -24.53
N LYS A 264 3.46 -6.82 -24.56
CA LYS A 264 3.74 -7.80 -23.49
C LYS A 264 4.35 -7.11 -22.26
N VAL A 265 3.92 -7.49 -21.05
CA VAL A 265 4.54 -6.99 -19.80
C VAL A 265 5.91 -7.64 -19.68
N GLY A 266 6.98 -6.85 -19.78
CA GLY A 266 8.35 -7.34 -19.61
C GLY A 266 8.71 -7.55 -18.14
N GLU A 267 9.94 -7.99 -17.89
CA GLU A 267 10.47 -8.08 -16.53
C GLU A 267 10.58 -6.69 -15.87
N ASP A 268 10.43 -6.68 -14.54
CA ASP A 268 10.55 -5.47 -13.75
C ASP A 268 11.98 -4.92 -13.85
N ILE A 269 12.11 -3.66 -14.21
CA ILE A 269 13.40 -3.01 -14.44
C ILE A 269 14.22 -2.81 -13.16
N ARG A 270 13.59 -3.05 -12.01
CA ARG A 270 14.16 -2.89 -10.67
C ARG A 270 14.76 -4.19 -10.13
N SER A 271 14.34 -5.34 -10.65
CA SER A 271 15.01 -6.62 -10.39
C SER A 271 16.42 -6.55 -10.98
N ASP A 272 17.42 -6.91 -10.18
CA ASP A 272 18.72 -7.23 -10.75
C ASP A 272 18.52 -8.47 -11.63
N SER A 273 19.01 -8.41 -12.86
CA SER A 273 19.20 -9.59 -13.69
C SER A 273 20.27 -10.42 -12.99
N GLU A 274 19.86 -11.43 -12.22
CA GLU A 274 20.76 -12.48 -11.71
C GLU A 274 21.25 -13.39 -12.86
N ASP A 275 21.70 -12.80 -13.97
CA ASP A 275 22.18 -13.47 -15.19
C ASP A 275 23.39 -12.74 -15.82
N GLU A 276 24.20 -12.03 -15.03
CA GLU A 276 25.55 -11.59 -15.44
C GLU A 276 26.58 -12.03 -14.40
N ASP A 277 26.80 -13.35 -14.30
CA ASP A 277 28.10 -14.06 -14.30
C ASP A 277 27.96 -15.54 -13.88
#